data_AF-A0A938NPA4-F1
#
_entry.id   AF-A0A938NPA4-F1
#
_cell.length_a   1.000
_cell.length_b   1.000
_cell.length_c   1.000
_cell.angle_alpha   90.00
_cell.angle_beta   90.00
_cell.angle_gamma   90.00
#
_symmetry.space_group_name_H-M   'P 1'
#
loop_
_entity.id
_entity.type
_entity.pdbx_description
1 polymer ?
#
loop_
_entity_poly.entity_id
_entity_poly.type
_entity_poly.pdbx_seq_one_letter_code
_entity_poly.pdbx_strand_id
1 'polypeptide(L)'
;MTTGMAEVNTNFIIFTDGAMDKNWYNPNNWSGQQLTESQGIPGANAEVRITAGASINITNAVTVEYFKNGCDGGKKSTGIITIDGGILLATGTVDYHSVCYNRPATLTVKNGGSATFNSRLLVGNKDYQGGSLIIHQGTVRVIGNYYHQSGYTGTAALKASTTIYTGGLLDVNDMILNAGVVDIAGGVLVIRKDAVDAVNQWISSGRIIAMSGLDGWRIKVSYDDET
;
A
#
# COMPACT_ATOMS: atom_id res chain seq x y z
N MET A 1 0.26 40.72 12.04
CA MET A 1 -0.38 39.39 11.98
C MET A 1 0.54 38.49 11.18
N THR A 2 1.42 37.77 11.86
CA THR A 2 2.27 36.73 11.26
C THR A 2 1.45 35.45 11.21
N THR A 3 1.10 35.03 10.00
CA THR A 3 0.51 33.73 9.70
C THR A 3 1.52 32.66 10.11
N GLY A 4 1.26 32.00 11.23
CA GLY A 4 2.01 30.82 11.65
C GLY A 4 1.84 29.75 10.58
N MET A 5 2.92 29.48 9.83
CA MET A 5 3.03 28.27 9.03
C MET A 5 2.80 27.09 9.97
N ALA A 6 1.85 26.21 9.63
CA ALA A 6 1.62 24.98 10.35
C ALA A 6 2.96 24.26 10.51
N GLU A 7 3.35 23.99 11.76
CA GLU A 7 4.50 23.14 12.06
C GLU A 7 4.29 21.83 11.32
N VAL A 8 5.17 21.56 10.36
CA VAL A 8 5.29 20.23 9.77
C VAL A 8 5.72 19.34 10.92
N ASN A 9 4.88 18.42 11.34
CA ASN A 9 5.24 17.41 12.33
C ASN A 9 6.41 16.60 11.75
N THR A 10 7.65 16.89 12.15
CA THR A 10 8.91 16.41 11.54
C THR A 10 9.32 15.01 11.97
N ASN A 11 8.46 14.28 12.68
CA ASN A 11 8.77 12.96 13.24
C ASN A 11 8.54 11.82 12.23
N PHE A 12 9.13 11.92 11.04
CA PHE A 12 9.07 10.85 10.05
C PHE A 12 10.47 10.49 9.54
N ILE A 13 10.64 9.22 9.21
CA ILE A 13 11.87 8.67 8.67
C ILE A 13 11.72 8.54 7.16
N ILE A 14 12.68 9.09 6.42
CA ILE A 14 12.68 9.14 4.96
C ILE A 14 13.66 8.13 4.40
N PHE A 15 13.22 7.29 3.47
CA PHE A 15 14.12 6.52 2.62
C PHE A 15 14.47 7.33 1.38
N THR A 16 15.75 7.61 1.20
CA THR A 16 16.25 8.49 0.14
C THR A 16 17.02 7.77 -0.97
N ASP A 17 17.25 6.45 -0.84
CA ASP A 17 18.11 5.67 -1.76
C ASP A 17 19.54 6.28 -1.84
N GLY A 18 20.03 6.74 -0.68
CA GLY A 18 21.31 7.43 -0.56
C GLY A 18 22.54 6.54 -0.73
N ALA A 19 22.39 5.22 -0.56
CA ALA A 19 23.43 4.23 -0.87
C ALA A 19 23.18 3.57 -2.24
N MET A 20 24.20 2.88 -2.76
CA MET A 20 24.06 2.17 -4.05
C MET A 20 23.16 0.91 -3.97
N ASP A 21 22.74 0.49 -2.77
CA ASP A 21 21.86 -0.66 -2.59
C ASP A 21 20.45 -0.25 -2.15
N LYS A 22 19.47 -1.06 -2.54
CA LYS A 22 18.03 -0.85 -2.28
C LYS A 22 17.57 -1.53 -0.99
N ASN A 23 18.49 -1.84 -0.08
CA ASN A 23 18.20 -2.70 1.06
C ASN A 23 17.58 -1.88 2.21
N TRP A 24 16.48 -2.38 2.78
CA TRP A 24 15.88 -1.81 3.99
C TRP A 24 16.87 -1.73 5.16
N TYR A 25 17.75 -2.72 5.32
CA TYR A 25 18.64 -2.79 6.49
C TYR A 25 19.94 -2.01 6.32
N ASN A 26 20.13 -1.30 5.21
CA ASN A 26 21.27 -0.40 5.08
C ASN A 26 20.94 0.95 5.74
N PRO A 27 21.58 1.32 6.87
CA PRO A 27 21.30 2.57 7.57
C PRO A 27 21.56 3.81 6.71
N ASN A 28 22.46 3.72 5.72
CA ASN A 28 22.78 4.83 4.83
C ASN A 28 21.64 5.20 3.85
N ASN A 29 20.62 4.34 3.74
CA ASN A 29 19.43 4.63 2.94
C ASN A 29 18.38 5.46 3.67
N TRP A 30 18.56 5.67 4.97
CA TRP A 30 17.59 6.33 5.82
C TRP A 30 18.09 7.67 6.33
N SER A 31 17.14 8.59 6.51
CA SER A 31 17.37 9.90 7.12
C SER A 31 16.14 10.31 7.94
N GLY A 32 16.32 11.23 8.89
CA GLY A 32 15.22 11.76 9.71
C GLY A 32 15.39 11.48 11.20
N GLN A 33 14.47 12.03 11.99
CA GLN A 33 14.41 11.81 13.43
C GLN A 33 13.68 10.48 13.71
N GLN A 34 14.04 9.77 14.79
CA GLN A 34 13.53 8.43 15.17
C GLN A 34 14.17 7.20 14.50
N LEU A 35 15.32 7.34 13.83
CA LEU A 35 16.16 6.16 13.57
C LEU A 35 16.54 5.51 14.91
N THR A 36 16.51 4.18 14.97
CA THR A 36 17.01 3.48 16.16
C THR A 36 18.49 3.80 16.34
N GLU A 37 18.88 4.31 17.51
CA GLU A 37 20.28 4.76 17.76
C GLU A 37 21.30 3.63 17.56
N SER A 38 20.89 2.38 17.75
CA SER A 38 21.77 1.21 17.63
C SER A 38 21.93 0.66 16.21
N GLN A 39 21.01 0.95 15.28
CA GLN A 39 21.00 0.33 13.95
C GLN A 39 20.84 1.32 12.80
N GLY A 40 20.47 2.58 13.05
CA GLY A 40 20.27 3.59 12.00
C GLY A 40 19.15 3.26 11.02
N ILE A 41 18.18 2.42 11.42
CA ILE A 41 17.03 2.00 10.61
C ILE A 41 15.70 2.26 11.34
N PRO A 42 14.56 2.35 10.62
CA PRO A 42 13.25 2.50 11.23
C PRO A 42 12.90 1.34 12.17
N GLY A 43 12.34 1.68 13.33
CA GLY A 43 11.77 0.72 14.27
C GLY A 43 10.23 0.66 14.23
N ALA A 44 9.65 -0.16 15.11
CA ALA A 44 8.21 -0.42 15.17
C ALA A 44 7.33 0.82 15.49
N ASN A 45 7.92 1.90 16.01
CA ASN A 45 7.23 3.15 16.35
C ASN A 45 7.47 4.25 15.30
N ALA A 46 8.02 3.91 14.13
CA ALA A 46 8.37 4.88 13.11
C ALA A 46 7.24 5.07 12.09
N GLU A 47 6.97 6.32 11.71
CA GLU A 47 6.36 6.64 10.42
C GLU A 47 7.44 6.65 9.34
N VAL A 48 7.37 5.70 8.39
CA VAL A 48 8.27 5.68 7.23
C VAL A 48 7.62 6.34 6.02
N ARG A 49 8.39 7.19 5.35
CA ARG A 49 8.06 7.85 4.09
C ARG A 49 9.08 7.48 3.03
N ILE A 50 8.62 6.79 1.99
CA ILE A 50 9.48 6.36 0.89
C ILE A 50 9.38 7.39 -0.22
N THR A 51 10.51 8.02 -0.55
CA THR A 51 10.51 9.11 -1.53
C THR A 51 10.17 8.62 -2.93
N ALA A 52 9.44 9.42 -3.71
CA ALA A 52 9.20 9.07 -5.11
C ALA A 52 10.51 9.05 -5.90
N GLY A 53 10.81 7.93 -6.56
CA GLY A 53 12.07 7.67 -7.25
C GLY A 53 12.99 6.73 -6.47
N ALA A 54 12.78 6.57 -5.17
CA ALA A 54 13.47 5.56 -4.39
C ALA A 54 12.92 4.15 -4.72
N SER A 55 13.79 3.16 -4.60
CA SER A 55 13.42 1.75 -4.69
C SER A 55 13.87 0.98 -3.45
N ILE A 56 13.00 0.14 -2.89
CA ILE A 56 13.31 -0.66 -1.70
C ILE A 56 12.98 -2.13 -1.94
N ASN A 57 13.88 -3.00 -1.49
CA ASN A 57 13.67 -4.43 -1.37
C ASN A 57 13.61 -4.82 0.11
N ILE A 58 12.53 -5.51 0.49
CA ILE A 58 12.32 -6.09 1.81
C ILE A 58 12.40 -7.61 1.66
N THR A 59 13.47 -8.21 2.16
CA THR A 59 13.73 -9.65 2.11
C THR A 59 13.71 -10.32 3.49
N ASN A 60 13.69 -9.52 4.57
CA ASN A 60 13.51 -10.00 5.94
C ASN A 60 12.31 -9.30 6.59
N ALA A 61 12.00 -9.64 7.84
CA ALA A 61 10.87 -9.08 8.57
C ALA A 61 11.15 -7.68 9.13
N VAL A 62 10.33 -6.71 8.73
CA VAL A 62 10.39 -5.32 9.18
C VAL A 62 9.06 -4.91 9.82
N THR A 63 9.15 -4.10 10.86
CA THR A 63 7.98 -3.56 11.58
C THR A 63 8.09 -2.05 11.67
N VAL A 64 7.03 -1.35 11.33
CA VAL A 64 6.90 0.13 11.41
C VAL A 64 5.54 0.50 11.97
N GLU A 65 5.37 1.73 12.45
CA GLU A 65 4.06 2.21 12.89
C GLU A 65 3.21 2.58 11.67
N TYR A 66 3.70 3.52 10.86
CA TYR A 66 3.01 3.98 9.66
C TYR A 66 3.88 3.84 8.42
N PHE A 67 3.23 3.62 7.28
CA PHE A 67 3.89 3.34 6.03
C PHE A 67 3.30 4.19 4.91
N LYS A 68 4.13 5.03 4.29
CA LYS A 68 3.70 5.92 3.20
C LYS A 68 4.72 5.81 2.06
N ASN A 69 4.28 5.30 0.91
CA ASN A 69 5.08 5.18 -0.31
C ASN A 69 4.68 6.26 -1.33
N GLY A 70 5.66 6.77 -2.08
CA GLY A 70 5.45 7.85 -3.04
C GLY A 70 5.24 9.17 -2.32
N CYS A 71 6.14 9.49 -1.40
CA CYS A 71 6.20 10.78 -0.70
C CYS A 71 7.18 11.72 -1.41
N ASP A 72 6.76 12.93 -1.74
CA ASP A 72 7.64 14.02 -2.18
C ASP A 72 8.58 13.66 -3.36
N GLY A 73 9.50 14.54 -3.75
CA GLY A 73 10.33 14.34 -4.94
C GLY A 73 9.65 14.71 -6.27
N GLY A 74 10.28 14.31 -7.38
CA GLY A 74 9.91 14.69 -8.74
C GLY A 74 8.54 14.15 -9.15
N LYS A 75 7.71 14.97 -9.83
CA LYS A 75 6.33 14.61 -10.23
C LYS A 75 6.22 13.37 -11.13
N LYS A 76 7.31 12.95 -11.78
CA LYS A 76 7.39 11.78 -12.68
C LYS A 76 8.09 10.58 -12.05
N SER A 77 8.69 10.74 -10.89
CA SER A 77 9.39 9.68 -10.18
C SER A 77 8.37 8.76 -9.50
N THR A 78 8.63 7.45 -9.49
CA THR A 78 7.75 6.46 -8.84
C THR A 78 8.46 5.84 -7.65
N GLY A 79 7.86 5.83 -6.47
CA GLY A 79 8.38 5.09 -5.32
C GLY A 79 8.10 3.59 -5.50
N ILE A 80 9.12 2.74 -5.49
CA ILE A 80 8.98 1.31 -5.76
C ILE A 80 9.36 0.53 -4.52
N ILE A 81 8.48 -0.36 -4.08
CA ILE A 81 8.76 -1.25 -2.96
C ILE A 81 8.46 -2.68 -3.40
N THR A 82 9.41 -3.57 -3.16
CA THR A 82 9.27 -4.99 -3.42
C THR A 82 9.49 -5.76 -2.13
N ILE A 83 8.50 -6.54 -1.72
CA ILE A 83 8.59 -7.51 -0.63
C ILE A 83 8.75 -8.89 -1.30
N ASP A 84 9.96 -9.43 -1.25
CA ASP A 84 10.37 -10.66 -1.93
C ASP A 84 10.80 -11.68 -0.87
N GLY A 85 9.88 -12.56 -0.46
CA GLY A 85 10.06 -13.47 0.68
C GLY A 85 10.11 -12.81 2.07
N GLY A 86 10.20 -11.49 2.15
CA GLY A 86 10.21 -10.72 3.41
C GLY A 86 8.82 -10.48 4.02
N ILE A 87 8.79 -9.76 5.14
CA ILE A 87 7.55 -9.40 5.85
C ILE A 87 7.57 -7.90 6.14
N LEU A 88 6.49 -7.20 5.81
CA LEU A 88 6.21 -5.85 6.30
C LEU A 88 5.02 -5.89 7.25
N LEU A 89 5.23 -5.51 8.51
CA LEU A 89 4.16 -5.29 9.47
C LEU A 89 4.05 -3.80 9.79
N ALA A 90 2.94 -3.19 9.40
CA ALA A 90 2.61 -1.81 9.76
C ALA A 90 1.55 -1.81 10.87
N THR A 91 1.97 -1.42 12.08
CA THR A 91 1.22 -1.68 13.32
C THR A 91 0.24 -0.58 13.70
N GLY A 92 0.42 0.63 13.16
CA GLY A 92 -0.39 1.80 13.46
C GLY A 92 -1.87 1.56 13.17
N THR A 93 -2.71 2.03 14.08
CA THR A 93 -4.17 1.80 14.03
C THR A 93 -4.98 3.08 13.81
N VAL A 94 -4.35 4.25 13.99
CA VAL A 94 -5.04 5.56 14.01
C VAL A 94 -4.98 6.25 12.64
N ASP A 95 -3.78 6.45 12.10
CA ASP A 95 -3.58 7.03 10.77
C ASP A 95 -3.56 5.94 9.69
N TYR A 96 -3.54 6.34 8.42
CA TYR A 96 -3.54 5.43 7.28
C TYR A 96 -2.15 5.08 6.77
N HIS A 97 -2.08 3.95 6.09
CA HIS A 97 -0.97 3.56 5.24
C HIS A 97 -1.30 3.91 3.79
N SER A 98 -0.26 4.14 2.97
CA SER A 98 -0.49 4.47 1.57
C SER A 98 0.55 3.91 0.61
N VAL A 99 0.05 3.41 -0.51
CA VAL A 99 0.78 3.26 -1.76
C VAL A 99 0.32 4.41 -2.63
N CYS A 100 1.24 5.33 -2.95
CA CYS A 100 0.95 6.60 -3.60
C CYS A 100 0.29 7.63 -2.65
N TYR A 101 1.09 8.13 -1.70
CA TYR A 101 0.72 9.18 -0.75
C TYR A 101 0.44 10.53 -1.45
N ASN A 102 1.42 11.05 -2.19
CA ASN A 102 1.29 12.29 -2.96
C ASN A 102 2.09 12.28 -4.29
N ARG A 103 2.72 11.15 -4.61
CA ARG A 103 3.45 10.85 -5.86
C ARG A 103 3.18 9.41 -6.30
N PRO A 104 3.41 9.04 -7.57
CA PRO A 104 3.14 7.69 -8.04
C PRO A 104 3.97 6.69 -7.23
N ALA A 105 3.39 5.52 -6.95
CA ALA A 105 4.07 4.51 -6.18
C ALA A 105 3.56 3.11 -6.49
N THR A 106 4.46 2.14 -6.40
CA THR A 106 4.15 0.72 -6.56
C THR A 106 4.61 -0.05 -5.33
N LEU A 107 3.73 -0.92 -4.82
CA LEU A 107 4.07 -1.95 -3.86
C LEU A 107 3.87 -3.30 -4.53
N THR A 108 4.93 -4.11 -4.59
CA THR A 108 4.88 -5.50 -5.08
C THR A 108 5.15 -6.45 -3.93
N VAL A 109 4.30 -7.45 -3.74
CA VAL A 109 4.47 -8.52 -2.75
C VAL A 109 4.53 -9.85 -3.48
N LYS A 110 5.65 -10.57 -3.37
CA LYS A 110 5.88 -11.78 -4.15
C LYS A 110 6.70 -12.86 -3.42
N ASN A 111 6.71 -14.06 -4.00
CA ASN A 111 7.55 -15.19 -3.59
C ASN A 111 7.47 -15.53 -2.10
N GLY A 112 6.26 -15.69 -1.57
CA GLY A 112 6.00 -15.97 -0.15
C GLY A 112 6.08 -14.75 0.77
N GLY A 113 6.42 -13.58 0.23
CA GLY A 113 6.44 -12.34 0.99
C GLY A 113 5.06 -11.92 1.50
N SER A 114 5.01 -11.12 2.56
CA SER A 114 3.76 -10.61 3.11
C SER A 114 3.80 -9.16 3.56
N ALA A 115 2.65 -8.48 3.48
CA ALA A 115 2.43 -7.16 4.04
C ALA A 115 1.15 -7.14 4.88
N THR A 116 1.21 -6.69 6.13
CA THR A 116 0.04 -6.50 6.99
C THR A 116 -0.08 -5.05 7.40
N PHE A 117 -1.27 -4.48 7.26
CA PHE A 117 -1.61 -3.12 7.63
C PHE A 117 -2.74 -3.14 8.67
N ASN A 118 -2.46 -2.67 9.89
CA ASN A 118 -3.43 -2.71 10.98
C ASN A 118 -4.55 -1.67 10.87
N SER A 119 -4.34 -0.61 10.10
CA SER A 119 -5.37 0.41 9.81
C SER A 119 -5.76 0.40 8.33
N ARG A 120 -6.15 1.56 7.81
CA ARG A 120 -6.54 1.77 6.41
C ARG A 120 -5.33 1.64 5.50
N LEU A 121 -5.47 0.94 4.37
CA LEU A 121 -4.51 1.00 3.27
C LEU A 121 -5.13 1.73 2.08
N LEU A 122 -4.46 2.79 1.64
CA LEU A 122 -4.86 3.58 0.47
C LEU A 122 -3.97 3.25 -0.72
N VAL A 123 -4.58 2.83 -1.82
CA VAL A 123 -3.92 2.74 -3.12
C VAL A 123 -4.36 3.93 -3.95
N GLY A 124 -3.44 4.89 -4.11
CA GLY A 124 -3.68 6.19 -4.73
C GLY A 124 -4.49 7.11 -3.81
N ASN A 125 -3.85 7.99 -3.05
CA ASN A 125 -4.54 8.87 -2.09
C ASN A 125 -5.25 10.09 -2.72
N LYS A 126 -4.71 10.64 -3.82
CA LYS A 126 -5.17 11.91 -4.43
C LYS A 126 -5.26 11.85 -5.96
N ASP A 127 -6.01 12.79 -6.54
CA ASP A 127 -6.48 12.82 -7.94
C ASP A 127 -5.44 12.74 -9.08
N TYR A 128 -4.14 12.78 -8.86
CA TYR A 128 -3.20 12.97 -9.98
C TYR A 128 -2.16 11.86 -10.17
N GLN A 129 -2.12 10.90 -9.26
CA GLN A 129 -0.97 10.04 -9.04
C GLN A 129 -1.39 8.56 -9.06
N GLY A 130 -0.66 7.72 -9.79
CA GLY A 130 -0.98 6.29 -9.88
C GLY A 130 -0.40 5.49 -8.74
N GLY A 131 -1.27 4.83 -7.98
CA GLY A 131 -0.90 3.85 -6.96
C GLY A 131 -1.12 2.46 -7.51
N SER A 132 -0.11 1.60 -7.41
CA SER A 132 -0.21 0.22 -7.88
C SER A 132 0.14 -0.77 -6.78
N LEU A 133 -0.77 -1.69 -6.49
CA LEU A 133 -0.51 -2.84 -5.63
C LEU A 133 -0.44 -4.11 -6.49
N ILE A 134 0.67 -4.82 -6.44
CA ILE A 134 0.87 -6.05 -7.21
C ILE A 134 1.14 -7.18 -6.24
N ILE A 135 0.37 -8.27 -6.35
CA ILE A 135 0.50 -9.43 -5.47
C ILE A 135 0.70 -10.66 -6.34
N HIS A 136 1.86 -11.31 -6.23
CA HIS A 136 2.21 -12.46 -7.06
C HIS A 136 2.89 -13.55 -6.22
N GLN A 137 2.14 -14.58 -5.84
CA GLN A 137 2.59 -15.60 -4.88
C GLN A 137 2.92 -15.02 -3.49
N GLY A 138 2.26 -13.93 -3.08
CA GLY A 138 2.44 -13.29 -1.77
C GLY A 138 1.11 -12.94 -1.12
N THR A 139 1.16 -12.38 0.09
CA THR A 139 -0.05 -12.05 0.86
C THR A 139 -0.07 -10.60 1.29
N VAL A 140 -1.16 -9.89 1.01
CA VAL A 140 -1.43 -8.57 1.58
C VAL A 140 -2.67 -8.68 2.46
N ARG A 141 -2.54 -8.30 3.73
CA ARG A 141 -3.64 -8.26 4.68
C ARG A 141 -3.90 -6.83 5.15
N VAL A 142 -5.15 -6.41 5.13
CA VAL A 142 -5.58 -5.10 5.65
C VAL A 142 -6.65 -5.31 6.70
N ILE A 143 -6.31 -5.03 7.96
CA ILE A 143 -7.21 -5.20 9.10
C ILE A 143 -8.24 -4.08 9.14
N GLY A 144 -7.87 -2.86 8.75
CA GLY A 144 -8.81 -1.76 8.56
C GLY A 144 -9.48 -1.81 7.18
N ASN A 145 -9.84 -0.63 6.67
CA ASN A 145 -10.45 -0.52 5.34
C ASN A 145 -9.39 -0.45 4.24
N TYR A 146 -9.64 -1.14 3.15
CA TYR A 146 -8.87 -1.01 1.92
C TYR A 146 -9.54 -0.02 0.97
N TYR A 147 -8.79 0.97 0.48
CA TYR A 147 -9.31 2.01 -0.41
C TYR A 147 -8.56 2.08 -1.72
N HIS A 148 -9.31 2.30 -2.80
CA HIS A 148 -8.78 2.98 -3.98
C HIS A 148 -9.31 4.42 -4.01
N GLN A 149 -8.39 5.39 -4.10
CA GLN A 149 -8.71 6.82 -4.30
C GLN A 149 -9.73 7.41 -3.31
N SER A 150 -9.42 7.38 -2.01
CA SER A 150 -10.29 7.98 -0.98
C SER A 150 -10.50 9.49 -1.15
N GLY A 151 -9.53 10.21 -1.73
CA GLY A 151 -9.60 11.64 -2.02
C GLY A 151 -10.02 11.98 -3.46
N TYR A 152 -10.67 11.05 -4.18
CA TYR A 152 -11.07 11.26 -5.56
C TYR A 152 -12.14 12.35 -5.68
N THR A 153 -11.91 13.40 -6.47
CA THR A 153 -12.88 14.48 -6.71
C THR A 153 -13.63 14.36 -8.03
N GLY A 154 -13.36 13.33 -8.84
CA GLY A 154 -14.03 13.13 -10.14
C GLY A 154 -13.40 13.87 -11.32
N THR A 155 -12.33 14.64 -11.11
CA THR A 155 -11.79 15.57 -12.12
C THR A 155 -10.63 15.02 -12.95
N ALA A 156 -10.07 13.87 -12.56
CA ALA A 156 -8.87 13.31 -13.18
C ALA A 156 -9.02 11.81 -13.48
N ALA A 157 -8.16 11.31 -14.38
CA ALA A 157 -8.17 9.92 -14.81
C ALA A 157 -7.87 8.95 -13.64
N LEU A 158 -8.56 7.81 -13.66
CA LEU A 158 -8.37 6.69 -12.73
C LEU A 158 -6.91 6.19 -12.82
N LYS A 159 -6.21 6.11 -11.69
CA LYS A 159 -4.83 5.59 -11.68
C LYS A 159 -4.51 4.65 -10.51
N ALA A 160 -5.48 4.33 -9.66
CA ALA A 160 -5.30 3.26 -8.69
C ALA A 160 -5.48 1.91 -9.41
N SER A 161 -4.52 1.02 -9.22
CA SER A 161 -4.60 -0.34 -9.74
C SER A 161 -4.18 -1.34 -8.69
N THR A 162 -4.81 -2.50 -8.71
CA THR A 162 -4.40 -3.66 -7.92
C THR A 162 -4.51 -4.90 -8.75
N THR A 163 -3.44 -5.68 -8.81
CA THR A 163 -3.43 -6.92 -9.58
C THR A 163 -3.02 -8.08 -8.67
N ILE A 164 -3.86 -9.09 -8.62
CA ILE A 164 -3.67 -10.29 -7.79
C ILE A 164 -3.41 -11.47 -8.73
N TYR A 165 -2.14 -11.74 -8.97
CA TYR A 165 -1.69 -12.86 -9.79
C TYR A 165 -1.82 -14.20 -9.05
N THR A 166 -1.64 -15.29 -9.79
CA THR A 166 -1.65 -16.66 -9.27
C THR A 166 -0.80 -16.83 -8.00
N GLY A 167 -1.38 -17.52 -7.02
CA GLY A 167 -0.80 -17.70 -5.68
C GLY A 167 -0.82 -16.44 -4.79
N GLY A 168 -1.26 -15.30 -5.32
CA GLY A 168 -1.43 -14.07 -4.57
C GLY A 168 -2.74 -14.04 -3.78
N LEU A 169 -2.70 -13.43 -2.59
CA LEU A 169 -3.86 -13.20 -1.74
C LEU A 169 -3.94 -11.73 -1.32
N LEU A 170 -5.08 -11.09 -1.61
CA LEU A 170 -5.50 -9.85 -0.95
C LEU A 170 -6.62 -10.19 0.03
N ASP A 171 -6.36 -9.97 1.32
CA ASP A 171 -7.27 -10.26 2.42
C ASP A 171 -7.60 -8.98 3.19
N VAL A 172 -8.81 -8.44 2.99
CA VAL A 172 -9.21 -7.15 3.55
C VAL A 172 -10.42 -7.30 4.45
N ASN A 173 -10.47 -6.51 5.52
CA ASN A 173 -11.65 -6.46 6.37
C ASN A 173 -12.83 -5.81 5.64
N ASP A 174 -12.60 -4.65 5.05
CA ASP A 174 -13.57 -3.88 4.27
C ASP A 174 -12.87 -3.32 3.02
N MET A 175 -13.61 -3.08 1.94
CA MET A 175 -13.11 -2.57 0.67
C MET A 175 -13.97 -1.42 0.19
N ILE A 176 -13.35 -0.34 -0.29
CA ILE A 176 -14.06 0.80 -0.89
C ILE A 176 -13.31 1.21 -2.16
N LEU A 177 -13.94 0.96 -3.32
CA LEU A 177 -13.40 1.31 -4.63
C LEU A 177 -14.11 2.55 -5.18
N ASN A 178 -13.62 3.74 -4.85
CA ASN A 178 -14.19 4.99 -5.39
C ASN A 178 -13.89 5.14 -6.89
N ALA A 179 -12.71 4.66 -7.30
CA ALA A 179 -12.15 4.76 -8.62
C ALA A 179 -11.01 3.72 -8.78
N GLY A 180 -10.49 3.50 -9.98
CA GLY A 180 -9.44 2.50 -10.23
C GLY A 180 -9.98 1.11 -10.54
N VAL A 181 -9.07 0.13 -10.57
CA VAL A 181 -9.36 -1.26 -10.98
C VAL A 181 -8.63 -2.25 -10.08
N VAL A 182 -9.35 -3.27 -9.62
CA VAL A 182 -8.81 -4.51 -9.05
C VAL A 182 -8.93 -5.61 -10.10
N ASP A 183 -7.81 -6.15 -10.56
CA ASP A 183 -7.72 -7.26 -11.50
C ASP A 183 -7.31 -8.55 -10.78
N ILE A 184 -8.19 -9.54 -10.80
CA ILE A 184 -7.93 -10.86 -10.22
C ILE A 184 -7.37 -11.77 -11.32
N ALA A 185 -6.06 -11.63 -11.53
CA ALA A 185 -5.25 -12.35 -12.51
C ALA A 185 -4.87 -13.78 -12.06
N GLY A 186 -5.83 -14.54 -11.52
CA GLY A 186 -5.64 -15.91 -11.02
C GLY A 186 -5.28 -16.03 -9.53
N GLY A 187 -5.27 -14.92 -8.79
CA GLY A 187 -5.16 -14.91 -7.33
C GLY A 187 -6.51 -14.97 -6.60
N VAL A 188 -6.49 -14.59 -5.31
CA VAL A 188 -7.66 -14.58 -4.43
C VAL A 188 -7.87 -13.21 -3.82
N LEU A 189 -9.11 -12.72 -3.89
CA LEU A 189 -9.59 -11.57 -3.13
C LEU A 189 -10.56 -12.06 -2.04
N VAL A 190 -10.27 -11.71 -0.79
CA VAL A 190 -11.15 -11.94 0.36
C VAL A 190 -11.59 -10.60 0.93
N ILE A 191 -12.91 -10.40 1.05
CA ILE A 191 -13.51 -9.26 1.74
C ILE A 191 -14.31 -9.85 2.91
N ARG A 192 -13.94 -9.51 4.15
CA ARG A 192 -14.54 -10.14 5.34
C ARG A 192 -15.92 -9.59 5.67
N LYS A 193 -16.08 -8.28 5.60
CA LYS A 193 -17.36 -7.61 5.84
C LYS A 193 -18.32 -7.91 4.70
N ASP A 194 -19.62 -7.95 5.01
CA ASP A 194 -20.64 -8.06 3.98
C ASP A 194 -20.56 -6.86 3.03
N ALA A 195 -20.29 -7.17 1.76
CA ALA A 195 -20.11 -6.23 0.69
C ALA A 195 -20.74 -6.75 -0.61
N VAL A 196 -21.70 -7.69 -0.55
CA VAL A 196 -22.22 -8.36 -1.76
C VAL A 196 -22.74 -7.38 -2.80
N ASP A 197 -23.58 -6.43 -2.38
CA ASP A 197 -24.16 -5.42 -3.28
C ASP A 197 -23.09 -4.51 -3.89
N ALA A 198 -22.12 -4.08 -3.07
CA ALA A 198 -21.02 -3.24 -3.50
C ALA A 198 -20.10 -3.98 -4.49
N VAL A 199 -19.79 -5.26 -4.22
CA VAL A 199 -19.00 -6.13 -5.11
C VAL A 199 -19.69 -6.31 -6.45
N ASN A 200 -21.00 -6.59 -6.45
CA ASN A 200 -21.77 -6.70 -7.69
C ASN A 200 -21.72 -5.40 -8.50
N GLN A 201 -21.86 -4.24 -7.83
CA GLN A 201 -21.74 -2.93 -8.47
C GLN A 201 -20.33 -2.68 -9.02
N TRP A 202 -19.27 -3.07 -8.31
CA TRP A 202 -17.89 -2.90 -8.77
C TRP A 202 -17.57 -3.81 -9.95
N ILE A 203 -18.09 -5.04 -9.98
CA ILE A 203 -17.97 -5.92 -11.13
C ILE A 203 -18.71 -5.33 -12.34
N SER A 204 -19.97 -4.91 -12.17
CA SER A 204 -20.76 -4.37 -13.29
C SER A 204 -20.21 -3.06 -13.84
N SER A 205 -19.49 -2.28 -13.02
CA SER A 205 -18.83 -1.05 -13.42
C SER A 205 -17.37 -1.23 -13.87
N GLY A 206 -16.86 -2.47 -13.92
CA GLY A 206 -15.49 -2.78 -14.36
C GLY A 206 -14.40 -2.36 -13.37
N ARG A 207 -14.75 -2.08 -12.10
CA ARG A 207 -13.80 -1.81 -11.02
C ARG A 207 -13.21 -3.08 -10.43
N ILE A 208 -13.93 -4.20 -10.53
CA ILE A 208 -13.37 -5.53 -10.32
C ILE A 208 -13.46 -6.28 -11.64
N ILE A 209 -12.33 -6.81 -12.09
CA ILE A 209 -12.21 -7.53 -13.35
C ILE A 209 -11.40 -8.82 -13.13
N ALA A 210 -11.51 -9.74 -14.09
CA ALA A 210 -10.69 -10.94 -14.16
C ALA A 210 -10.17 -11.08 -15.61
N MET A 211 -9.41 -10.09 -16.08
CA MET A 211 -9.09 -9.95 -17.50
C MET A 211 -8.01 -10.92 -17.99
N SER A 212 -7.30 -11.60 -17.09
CA SER A 212 -6.22 -12.52 -17.49
C SER A 212 -6.71 -13.89 -17.99
N GLY A 213 -8.02 -14.17 -17.98
CA GLY A 213 -8.57 -15.39 -18.58
C GLY A 213 -8.06 -16.71 -18.01
N LEU A 214 -7.45 -16.69 -16.82
CA LEU A 214 -6.99 -17.89 -16.14
C LEU A 214 -8.15 -18.51 -15.36
N ASP A 215 -8.38 -19.81 -15.60
CA ASP A 215 -9.29 -20.62 -14.79
C ASP A 215 -8.86 -20.57 -13.32
N GLY A 216 -9.77 -20.19 -12.41
CA GLY A 216 -9.54 -20.29 -10.97
C GLY A 216 -9.45 -18.99 -10.17
N TRP A 217 -9.85 -17.83 -10.71
CA TRP A 217 -10.06 -16.64 -9.87
C TRP A 217 -11.19 -16.91 -8.85
N ARG A 218 -11.00 -16.42 -7.62
CA ARG A 218 -11.96 -16.60 -6.52
C ARG A 218 -12.13 -15.29 -5.78
N ILE A 219 -13.38 -14.85 -5.68
CA ILE A 219 -13.80 -13.83 -4.72
C ILE A 219 -14.50 -14.55 -3.58
N LYS A 220 -14.03 -14.32 -2.36
CA LYS A 220 -14.73 -14.75 -1.15
C LYS A 220 -15.22 -13.52 -0.41
N VAL A 221 -16.54 -13.30 -0.43
CA VAL A 221 -17.21 -12.38 0.48
C VAL A 221 -17.69 -13.20 1.67
N SER A 222 -17.38 -12.76 2.87
CA SER A 222 -17.90 -13.39 4.10
C SER A 222 -19.03 -12.54 4.66
N TYR A 223 -19.94 -13.18 5.36
CA TYR A 223 -20.94 -12.50 6.17
C TYR A 223 -20.37 -12.44 7.60
N ASP A 224 -20.41 -11.27 8.22
CA ASP A 224 -20.30 -11.23 9.68
C ASP A 224 -21.63 -11.80 10.19
N ASP A 225 -21.60 -13.07 10.61
CA ASP A 225 -22.61 -13.57 11.52
C ASP A 225 -22.39 -12.84 12.86
N GLU A 226 -22.98 -11.65 13.00
CA GLU A 226 -23.02 -10.96 14.29
C GLU A 226 -23.77 -11.85 15.30
N THR A 227 -23.03 -12.42 16.25
CA THR A 227 -23.48 -12.69 17.62
C THR A 227 -22.44 -12.20 18.60
#